data_AF-A0A364KXS0-F1
#
_entry.id   AF-A0A364KXS0-F1
#
_cell.length_a   1.000
_cell.length_b   1.000
_cell.length_c   1.000
_cell.angle_alpha   90.00
_cell.angle_beta   90.00
_cell.angle_gamma   90.00
#
_symmetry.space_group_name_H-M   'P 1'
#
loop_
_entity.id
_entity.type
_entity.pdbx_description
1 polymer ?
#
loop_
_entity_poly.entity_id
_entity_poly.type
_entity_poly.pdbx_seq_one_letter_code
_entity_poly.pdbx_strand_id
1 'polypeptide(L)'
;MNEKSFAAHLERWTAESSRPHADNSPYTIPVFIQLIPKSQAQDMFEVAFDEINYTIPLFDVPILTSLLEEHYADPDPSPGKNPPRWAMINIALAVAFQSRASSCSQSEMAKLSWAFFKNAFSMYPTIVLRGDGVLAVEALLAMAVFTQGTNDTRTNSTLVSASARLSLTIGLHQKSYYSHLDAVTANRCMRAFWMSYVLDKDVETSTGIPSIYDDSVTGLPYTDIIAVSPSSFDTSTDLPSLLFRSRVGLAVIISDIKMRLVNGLSRNESYPQVLGEVVELDRRLKVWKEGLPSSIHPDHVNWSKIPLAAKESILILYFVYYQALISTHNFAASLEPNGAISQAISSKDIQASAASQIIKMLHYLPPQQPGRLW
;
A
#
# COMPACT_ATOMS: atom_id res chain seq x y z
N MET A 1 -42.12 -0.61 33.44
CA MET A 1 -40.86 -0.50 34.21
C MET A 1 -40.72 0.95 34.63
N ASN A 2 -40.64 1.23 35.94
CA ASN A 2 -40.76 2.57 36.50
C ASN A 2 -39.36 3.14 36.81
N GLU A 3 -39.05 4.39 36.47
CA GLU A 3 -37.71 5.01 36.64
C GLU A 3 -37.13 4.85 38.05
N LYS A 4 -37.99 4.89 39.07
CA LYS A 4 -37.61 4.69 40.47
C LYS A 4 -37.05 3.29 40.77
N SER A 5 -37.52 2.26 40.06
CA SER A 5 -36.99 0.91 40.16
C SER A 5 -35.62 0.79 39.50
N PHE A 6 -35.39 1.53 38.40
CA PHE A 6 -34.08 1.55 37.74
C PHE A 6 -33.02 2.27 38.59
N ALA A 7 -33.38 3.42 39.17
CA ALA A 7 -32.50 4.17 40.07
C ALA A 7 -32.14 3.38 41.35
N ALA A 8 -33.13 2.71 41.97
CA ALA A 8 -32.89 1.88 43.15
C ALA A 8 -32.00 0.65 42.86
N HIS A 9 -32.08 0.09 41.65
CA HIS A 9 -31.16 -0.97 41.20
C HIS A 9 -29.75 -0.44 40.94
N LEU A 10 -29.62 0.78 40.42
CA LEU A 10 -28.34 1.44 40.18
C LEU A 10 -27.59 1.73 41.49
N GLU A 11 -28.29 2.27 42.50
CA GLU A 11 -27.71 2.55 43.83
C GLU A 11 -27.20 1.29 44.51
N ARG A 12 -27.97 0.19 44.41
CA ARG A 12 -27.59 -1.12 44.96
C ARG A 12 -26.37 -1.71 44.25
N TRP A 13 -26.27 -1.53 42.92
CA TRP A 13 -25.09 -1.90 42.14
C TRP A 13 -23.84 -1.08 42.50
N THR A 14 -24.01 0.19 42.83
CA THR A 14 -22.89 1.06 43.25
C THR A 14 -22.41 0.80 44.68
N ALA A 15 -23.25 0.25 45.56
CA ALA A 15 -22.93 0.03 46.97
C ALA A 15 -22.24 -1.31 47.26
N GLU A 16 -22.44 -2.35 46.42
CA GLU A 16 -22.04 -3.73 46.72
C GLU A 16 -20.89 -4.29 45.86
N SER A 17 -20.15 -3.45 45.13
CA SER A 17 -18.95 -3.90 44.41
C SER A 17 -17.73 -3.02 44.68
N SER A 18 -16.67 -3.65 45.20
CA SER A 18 -15.30 -3.17 45.06
C SER A 18 -15.03 -2.94 43.57
N ARG A 19 -15.12 -1.70 43.10
CA ARG A 19 -14.80 -1.37 41.71
C ARG A 19 -13.31 -1.65 41.48
N PRO A 20 -12.87 -2.61 40.63
CA PRO A 20 -11.77 -2.24 39.75
C PRO A 20 -12.26 -0.98 39.03
N HIS A 21 -11.45 0.07 38.96
CA HIS A 21 -11.80 1.29 38.21
C HIS A 21 -12.44 0.86 36.90
N ALA A 22 -13.73 1.16 36.70
CA ALA A 22 -14.38 0.86 35.44
C ALA A 22 -13.56 1.60 34.40
N ASP A 23 -12.83 0.84 33.58
CA ASP A 23 -12.05 1.40 32.51
C ASP A 23 -13.05 2.04 31.56
N ASN A 24 -13.20 3.37 31.68
CA ASN A 24 -14.08 4.15 30.83
C ASN A 24 -13.51 4.27 29.40
N SER A 25 -12.36 3.64 29.12
CA SER A 25 -11.93 3.41 27.76
C SER A 25 -12.96 2.53 27.04
N PRO A 26 -13.39 2.91 25.83
CA PRO A 26 -14.35 2.11 25.06
C PRO A 26 -13.82 0.72 24.68
N TYR A 27 -12.52 0.45 24.83
CA TYR A 27 -11.87 -0.81 24.49
C TYR A 27 -10.72 -1.14 25.43
N THR A 28 -10.65 -2.39 25.91
CA THR A 28 -9.43 -2.94 26.50
C THR A 28 -8.41 -3.19 25.39
N ILE A 29 -7.22 -2.64 25.53
CA ILE A 29 -6.15 -2.78 24.53
C ILE A 29 -5.22 -3.93 24.95
N PRO A 30 -5.27 -5.11 24.28
CA PRO A 30 -4.33 -6.18 24.56
C PRO A 30 -2.92 -5.82 24.06
N VAL A 31 -1.92 -6.13 24.89
CA VAL A 31 -0.50 -6.11 24.54
C VAL A 31 -0.01 -7.56 24.48
N PHE A 32 0.27 -8.04 23.28
CA PHE A 32 0.72 -9.40 22.99
C PHE A 32 2.22 -9.60 23.20
N ILE A 33 3.01 -8.54 23.03
CA ILE A 33 4.45 -8.53 23.29
C ILE A 33 4.89 -7.13 23.72
N GLN A 34 5.90 -7.04 24.58
CA GLN A 34 6.50 -5.76 24.96
C GLN A 34 7.44 -5.28 23.85
N LEU A 35 7.59 -3.96 23.71
CA LEU A 35 8.60 -3.41 22.81
C LEU A 35 10.01 -3.82 23.27
N ILE A 36 10.89 -4.10 22.31
CA ILE A 36 12.30 -4.40 22.56
C ILE A 36 13.05 -3.15 23.05
N PRO A 37 14.28 -3.24 23.57
CA PRO A 37 15.06 -2.05 23.90
C PRO A 37 15.18 -1.10 22.70
N LYS A 38 15.06 0.20 22.96
CA LYS A 38 15.07 1.26 21.94
C LYS A 38 16.24 1.15 20.95
N SER A 39 17.46 0.91 21.43
CA SER A 39 18.64 0.76 20.59
C SER A 39 18.51 -0.42 19.61
N GLN A 40 17.97 -1.55 20.07
CA GLN A 40 17.74 -2.71 19.22
C GLN A 40 16.67 -2.42 18.15
N ALA A 41 15.62 -1.66 18.50
CA ALA A 41 14.61 -1.24 17.52
C ALA A 41 15.20 -0.32 16.45
N GLN A 42 16.06 0.64 16.84
CA GLN A 42 16.75 1.54 15.92
C GLN A 42 17.66 0.76 14.96
N ASP A 43 18.51 -0.13 15.48
CA ASP A 43 19.39 -0.98 14.68
C ASP A 43 18.56 -1.83 13.68
N MET A 44 17.44 -2.39 14.12
CA MET A 44 16.56 -3.16 13.24
C MET A 44 15.97 -2.32 12.10
N PHE A 45 15.54 -1.08 12.39
CA PHE A 45 14.93 -0.20 11.40
C PHE A 45 15.93 0.24 10.33
N GLU A 46 17.15 0.60 10.73
CA GLU A 46 18.22 0.99 9.80
C GLU A 46 18.52 -0.11 8.78
N VAL A 47 18.64 -1.36 9.25
CA VAL A 47 19.01 -2.47 8.35
C VAL A 47 17.80 -2.96 7.54
N ALA A 48 16.57 -2.92 8.08
CA ALA A 48 15.39 -3.48 7.43
C ALA A 48 14.83 -2.61 6.30
N PHE A 49 14.74 -1.30 6.51
CA PHE A 49 13.96 -0.44 5.63
C PHE A 49 14.69 0.05 4.38
N ASP A 50 16.01 -0.06 4.34
CA ASP A 50 16.78 0.14 3.11
C ASP A 50 16.33 -0.80 1.99
N GLU A 51 16.04 -2.07 2.30
CA GLU A 51 15.58 -3.05 1.32
C GLU A 51 14.07 -2.97 1.08
N ILE A 52 13.28 -2.81 2.14
CA ILE A 52 11.80 -2.85 2.05
C ILE A 52 11.25 -1.64 1.29
N ASN A 53 11.90 -0.47 1.40
CA ASN A 53 11.44 0.74 0.73
C ASN A 53 11.51 0.67 -0.81
N TYR A 54 12.23 -0.29 -1.40
CA TYR A 54 12.17 -0.51 -2.85
C TYR A 54 10.80 -1.01 -3.33
N THR A 55 10.15 -1.84 -2.51
CA THR A 55 8.80 -2.33 -2.79
C THR A 55 7.76 -1.36 -2.23
N ILE A 56 8.02 -0.81 -1.04
CA ILE A 56 7.02 -0.12 -0.24
C ILE A 56 7.66 1.10 0.42
N PRO A 57 7.76 2.26 -0.28
CA PRO A 57 8.41 3.46 0.23
C PRO A 57 7.54 4.18 1.28
N LEU A 58 7.27 3.49 2.39
CA LEU A 58 6.42 3.96 3.48
C LEU A 58 7.24 4.32 4.71
N PHE A 59 8.30 3.57 4.97
CA PHE A 59 9.04 3.62 6.23
C PHE A 59 10.18 4.63 6.15
N ASP A 60 10.04 5.74 6.85
CA ASP A 60 11.07 6.76 6.98
C ASP A 60 11.80 6.56 8.31
N VAL A 61 13.07 6.13 8.26
CA VAL A 61 13.87 5.77 9.44
C VAL A 61 13.99 6.95 10.42
N PRO A 62 14.33 8.19 9.99
CA PRO A 62 14.28 9.37 10.87
C PRO A 62 12.94 9.55 11.61
N ILE A 63 11.81 9.37 10.91
CA ILE A 63 10.48 9.47 11.54
C ILE A 63 10.26 8.34 12.54
N LEU A 64 10.58 7.10 12.19
CA LEU A 64 10.46 5.95 13.10
C LEU A 64 11.33 6.11 14.34
N THR A 65 12.54 6.63 14.18
CA THR A 65 13.44 6.98 15.28
C THR A 65 12.81 8.04 16.18
N SER A 66 12.24 9.12 15.63
CA SER A 66 11.52 10.13 16.43
C SER A 66 10.35 9.52 17.20
N LEU A 67 9.57 8.64 16.57
CA LEU A 67 8.45 7.96 17.24
C LEU A 67 8.92 7.09 18.41
N LEU A 68 10.05 6.39 18.25
CA LEU A 68 10.68 5.64 19.34
C LEU A 68 11.14 6.60 20.45
N GLU A 69 11.87 7.67 20.14
CA GLU A 69 12.31 8.68 21.12
C GLU A 69 11.15 9.18 21.98
N GLU A 70 10.08 9.63 21.32
CA GLU A 70 8.89 10.14 21.99
C GLU A 70 8.16 9.08 22.82
N HIS A 71 8.20 7.81 22.40
CA HIS A 71 7.57 6.71 23.13
C HIS A 71 8.36 6.34 24.39
N TYR A 72 9.69 6.19 24.31
CA TYR A 72 10.52 5.84 25.47
C TYR A 72 10.76 7.01 26.42
N ALA A 73 10.62 8.26 25.96
CA ALA A 73 10.66 9.44 26.82
C ALA A 73 9.38 9.64 27.64
N ASP A 74 8.28 8.98 27.25
CA ASP A 74 7.01 9.07 27.97
C ASP A 74 7.08 8.27 29.28
N PRO A 75 6.86 8.89 30.46
CA PRO A 75 6.88 8.17 31.73
C PRO A 75 5.72 7.18 31.90
N ASP A 76 4.65 7.31 31.10
CA ASP A 76 3.52 6.39 31.06
C ASP A 76 3.13 6.08 29.60
N PRO A 77 3.92 5.22 28.91
CA PRO A 77 3.77 4.94 27.49
C PRO A 77 2.64 3.93 27.24
N SER A 78 1.40 4.28 27.60
CA SER A 78 0.26 3.39 27.37
C SER A 78 -0.14 3.35 25.88
N PRO A 79 -0.51 2.17 25.32
CA PRO A 79 -0.91 2.04 23.92
C PRO A 79 -2.03 3.00 23.50
N GLY A 80 -2.97 3.28 24.40
CA GLY A 80 -4.13 4.13 24.13
C GLY A 80 -3.84 5.63 24.08
N LYS A 81 -2.70 6.09 24.60
CA LYS A 81 -2.35 7.52 24.68
C LYS A 81 -2.03 8.12 23.31
N ASN A 82 -1.38 7.35 22.44
CA ASN A 82 -1.15 7.72 21.04
C ASN A 82 -1.25 6.44 20.16
N PRO A 83 -2.47 6.06 19.76
CA PRO A 83 -2.72 4.83 19.01
C PRO A 83 -1.96 4.74 17.67
N PRO A 84 -1.90 5.80 16.83
CA PRO A 84 -1.10 5.77 15.60
C PRO A 84 0.39 5.53 15.85
N ARG A 85 1.00 6.18 16.86
CA ARG A 85 2.41 5.97 17.22
C ARG A 85 2.66 4.54 17.70
N TRP A 86 1.83 4.04 18.62
CA TRP A 86 1.93 2.66 19.09
C TRP A 86 1.82 1.66 17.93
N ALA A 87 0.83 1.85 17.06
CA ALA A 87 0.62 1.00 15.90
C ALA A 87 1.79 1.05 14.93
N MET A 88 2.30 2.25 14.61
CA MET A 88 3.39 2.42 13.64
C MET A 88 4.70 1.78 14.13
N ILE A 89 5.06 1.95 15.40
CA ILE A 89 6.26 1.32 15.97
C ILE A 89 6.13 -0.22 15.91
N ASN A 90 4.98 -0.75 16.33
CA ASN A 90 4.76 -2.19 16.35
C ASN A 90 4.72 -2.79 14.93
N ILE A 91 4.05 -2.15 13.97
CA ILE A 91 4.00 -2.67 12.60
C ILE A 91 5.36 -2.57 11.90
N ALA A 92 6.15 -1.51 12.16
CA ALA A 92 7.51 -1.40 11.68
C ALA A 92 8.39 -2.56 12.21
N LEU A 93 8.29 -2.87 13.50
CA LEU A 93 8.99 -4.04 14.08
C LEU A 93 8.50 -5.35 13.45
N ALA A 94 7.18 -5.51 13.27
CA ALA A 94 6.61 -6.71 12.66
C ALA A 94 7.18 -6.96 11.26
N VAL A 95 7.20 -5.92 10.42
CA VAL A 95 7.76 -5.95 9.07
C VAL A 95 9.26 -6.23 9.09
N ALA A 96 10.02 -5.59 9.98
CA ALA A 96 11.46 -5.83 10.13
C ALA A 96 11.78 -7.28 10.58
N PHE A 97 10.99 -7.87 11.49
CA PHE A 97 11.15 -9.28 11.85
C PHE A 97 10.77 -10.22 10.71
N GLN A 98 9.73 -9.89 9.94
CA GLN A 98 9.28 -10.72 8.81
C GLN A 98 10.32 -10.77 7.70
N SER A 99 10.93 -9.63 7.36
CA SER A 99 11.97 -9.56 6.34
C SER A 99 13.19 -10.41 6.71
N ARG A 100 13.51 -10.52 8.02
CA ARG A 100 14.60 -11.35 8.53
C ARG A 100 14.24 -12.82 8.76
N ALA A 101 12.98 -13.13 9.04
CA ALA A 101 12.50 -14.50 9.17
C ALA A 101 12.71 -15.34 7.89
N SER A 102 12.89 -14.67 6.75
CA SER A 102 13.28 -15.27 5.47
C SER A 102 14.69 -15.90 5.46
N SER A 103 15.48 -15.75 6.54
CA SER A 103 16.83 -16.29 6.69
C SER A 103 17.04 -16.98 8.05
N CYS A 104 17.67 -18.17 8.03
CA CYS A 104 18.26 -18.98 9.13
C CYS A 104 17.57 -19.18 10.51
N SER A 105 16.45 -18.53 10.86
CA SER A 105 15.74 -18.72 12.16
C SER A 105 14.22 -18.53 12.07
N GLN A 106 13.64 -19.19 11.06
CA GLN A 106 12.32 -18.90 10.47
C GLN A 106 11.12 -18.96 11.43
N SER A 107 11.12 -19.83 12.44
CA SER A 107 9.93 -20.06 13.29
C SER A 107 9.74 -19.01 14.39
N GLU A 108 10.80 -18.64 15.11
CA GLU A 108 10.69 -17.69 16.23
C GLU A 108 10.57 -16.24 15.74
N MET A 109 11.31 -15.85 14.70
CA MET A 109 11.17 -14.51 14.11
C MET A 109 9.77 -14.30 13.53
N ALA A 110 9.16 -15.33 12.92
CA ALA A 110 7.78 -15.26 12.45
C ALA A 110 6.80 -15.07 13.62
N LYS A 111 6.97 -15.79 14.75
CA LYS A 111 6.12 -15.62 15.94
C LYS A 111 6.23 -14.19 16.51
N LEU A 112 7.44 -13.66 16.61
CA LEU A 112 7.68 -12.29 17.08
C LEU A 112 7.02 -11.27 16.14
N SER A 113 7.25 -11.42 14.84
CA SER A 113 6.64 -10.59 13.80
C SER A 113 5.12 -10.52 13.95
N TRP A 114 4.46 -11.67 14.07
CA TRP A 114 3.01 -11.74 14.30
C TRP A 114 2.55 -11.16 15.65
N ALA A 115 3.36 -11.29 16.71
CA ALA A 115 3.05 -10.69 18.00
C ALA A 115 3.04 -9.15 17.91
N PHE A 116 4.05 -8.58 17.26
CA PHE A 116 4.10 -7.14 16.97
C PHE A 116 2.96 -6.70 16.03
N PHE A 117 2.65 -7.47 14.99
CA PHE A 117 1.49 -7.18 14.14
C PHE A 117 0.19 -7.11 14.95
N LYS A 118 -0.06 -8.06 15.86
CA LYS A 118 -1.26 -8.07 16.70
C LYS A 118 -1.33 -6.86 17.64
N ASN A 119 -0.21 -6.36 18.14
CA ASN A 119 -0.17 -5.10 18.90
C ASN A 119 -0.56 -3.89 18.04
N ALA A 120 -0.14 -3.85 16.77
CA ALA A 120 -0.54 -2.80 15.86
C ALA A 120 -2.02 -2.93 15.47
N PHE A 121 -2.46 -4.14 15.14
CA PHE A 121 -3.83 -4.45 14.74
C PHE A 121 -4.85 -4.23 15.88
N SER A 122 -4.44 -4.34 17.15
CA SER A 122 -5.32 -3.98 18.27
C SER A 122 -5.71 -2.49 18.28
N MET A 123 -4.94 -1.63 17.60
CA MET A 123 -5.26 -0.21 17.40
C MET A 123 -6.18 0.06 16.21
N TYR A 124 -6.46 -0.93 15.37
CA TYR A 124 -7.28 -0.76 14.16
C TYR A 124 -8.63 -0.06 14.46
N PRO A 125 -9.44 -0.47 15.44
CA PRO A 125 -10.73 0.19 15.71
C PRO A 125 -10.54 1.68 16.08
N THR A 126 -9.55 1.97 16.93
CA THR A 126 -9.28 3.34 17.38
C THR A 126 -8.79 4.22 16.24
N ILE A 127 -7.89 3.70 15.40
CA ILE A 127 -7.34 4.43 14.26
C ILE A 127 -8.40 4.70 13.21
N VAL A 128 -9.25 3.73 12.88
CA VAL A 128 -10.32 3.91 11.89
C VAL A 128 -11.39 4.90 12.37
N LEU A 129 -11.70 4.91 13.66
CA LEU A 129 -12.74 5.78 14.22
C LEU A 129 -12.26 7.19 14.56
N ARG A 130 -10.97 7.37 14.90
CA ARG A 130 -10.45 8.60 15.50
C ARG A 130 -9.11 9.08 14.94
N GLY A 131 -8.52 8.36 13.99
CA GLY A 131 -7.29 8.82 13.33
C GLY A 131 -7.52 10.13 12.59
N ASP A 132 -6.58 11.06 12.71
CA ASP A 132 -6.72 12.42 12.19
C ASP A 132 -5.46 12.93 11.46
N GLY A 133 -4.41 12.10 11.35
CA GLY A 133 -3.14 12.48 10.73
C GLY A 133 -2.56 11.43 9.80
N VAL A 134 -1.54 11.81 9.03
CA VAL A 134 -0.86 10.93 8.07
C VAL A 134 -0.31 9.66 8.73
N LEU A 135 0.17 9.73 9.97
CA LEU A 135 0.69 8.58 10.72
C LEU A 135 -0.36 7.47 10.91
N ALA A 136 -1.63 7.86 11.06
CA ALA A 136 -2.74 6.92 11.18
C ALA A 136 -2.99 6.18 9.85
N VAL A 137 -2.90 6.89 8.72
CA VAL A 137 -2.98 6.30 7.38
C VAL A 137 -1.80 5.38 7.13
N GLU A 138 -0.57 5.82 7.44
CA GLU A 138 0.65 5.03 7.28
C GLU A 138 0.63 3.75 8.11
N ALA A 139 0.15 3.80 9.36
CA ALA A 139 0.02 2.62 10.18
C ALA A 139 -0.95 1.59 9.57
N LEU A 140 -2.10 2.02 9.03
CA LEU A 140 -3.03 1.13 8.32
C LEU A 140 -2.43 0.56 7.04
N LEU A 141 -1.70 1.38 6.26
CA LEU A 141 -1.00 0.94 5.05
C LEU A 141 0.07 -0.09 5.38
N ALA A 142 0.88 0.14 6.41
CA ALA A 142 1.90 -0.79 6.86
C ALA A 142 1.28 -2.13 7.30
N MET A 143 0.11 -2.09 7.96
CA MET A 143 -0.64 -3.30 8.31
C MET A 143 -1.16 -4.02 7.06
N ALA A 144 -1.72 -3.29 6.08
CA ALA A 144 -2.20 -3.87 4.84
C ALA A 144 -1.07 -4.60 4.10
N VAL A 145 0.06 -3.92 3.95
CA VAL A 145 1.30 -4.44 3.38
C VAL A 145 1.78 -5.70 4.09
N PHE A 146 1.81 -5.70 5.42
CA PHE A 146 2.19 -6.88 6.20
C PHE A 146 1.31 -8.09 5.85
N THR A 147 0.00 -7.86 5.72
CA THR A 147 -0.98 -8.91 5.40
C THR A 147 -0.98 -9.34 3.93
N GLN A 148 -0.41 -8.55 3.02
CA GLN A 148 -0.28 -8.91 1.60
C GLN A 148 0.61 -10.16 1.41
N GLY A 149 1.63 -10.32 2.27
CA GLY A 149 2.45 -11.53 2.33
C GLY A 149 1.75 -12.75 2.93
N THR A 150 0.45 -12.67 3.24
CA THR A 150 -0.35 -13.75 3.85
C THR A 150 -1.47 -14.17 2.91
N ASN A 151 -2.02 -15.38 3.11
CA ASN A 151 -3.19 -15.83 2.35
C ASN A 151 -4.52 -15.17 2.80
N ASP A 152 -4.47 -14.17 3.68
CA ASP A 152 -5.66 -13.48 4.19
C ASP A 152 -5.98 -12.23 3.37
N THR A 153 -6.53 -12.46 2.17
CA THR A 153 -6.96 -11.41 1.25
C THR A 153 -8.06 -10.51 1.82
N ARG A 154 -8.87 -11.02 2.76
CA ARG A 154 -9.96 -10.25 3.38
C ARG A 154 -9.43 -9.22 4.36
N THR A 155 -8.48 -9.61 5.21
CA THR A 155 -7.86 -8.66 6.15
C THR A 155 -7.09 -7.59 5.39
N ASN A 156 -6.34 -7.99 4.35
CA ASN A 156 -5.66 -7.03 3.48
C ASN A 156 -6.62 -6.03 2.84
N SER A 157 -7.70 -6.49 2.18
CA SER A 157 -8.66 -5.59 1.53
C SER A 157 -9.37 -4.65 2.52
N THR A 158 -9.64 -5.13 3.73
CA THR A 158 -10.24 -4.33 4.81
C THR A 158 -9.29 -3.22 5.29
N LEU A 159 -8.00 -3.53 5.46
CA LEU A 159 -6.98 -2.57 5.87
C LEU A 159 -6.72 -1.53 4.78
N VAL A 160 -6.63 -1.96 3.52
CA VAL A 160 -6.51 -1.07 2.36
C VAL A 160 -7.71 -0.12 2.30
N SER A 161 -8.94 -0.65 2.35
CA SER A 161 -10.16 0.16 2.33
C SER A 161 -10.22 1.18 3.46
N ALA A 162 -9.79 0.78 4.67
CA ALA A 162 -9.73 1.66 5.83
C ALA A 162 -8.70 2.78 5.64
N SER A 163 -7.51 2.46 5.13
CA SER A 163 -6.48 3.45 4.82
C SER A 163 -6.95 4.45 3.75
N ALA A 164 -7.62 3.94 2.70
CA ALA A 164 -8.14 4.73 1.61
C ALA A 164 -9.21 5.71 2.12
N ARG A 165 -10.18 5.19 2.87
CA ARG A 165 -11.23 6.00 3.50
C ARG A 165 -10.62 7.07 4.40
N LEU A 166 -9.67 6.72 5.26
CA LEU A 166 -9.05 7.67 6.19
C LEU A 166 -8.26 8.76 5.45
N SER A 167 -7.52 8.41 4.39
CA SER A 167 -6.81 9.38 3.55
C SER A 167 -7.76 10.41 2.93
N LEU A 168 -8.95 9.98 2.52
CA LEU A 168 -9.99 10.86 1.99
C LEU A 168 -10.58 11.73 3.08
N THR A 169 -10.90 11.17 4.26
CA THR A 169 -11.44 11.89 5.41
C THR A 169 -10.52 13.02 5.87
N ILE A 170 -9.20 12.79 5.93
CA ILE A 170 -8.22 13.82 6.32
C ILE A 170 -8.02 14.87 5.23
N GLY A 171 -8.37 14.56 3.98
CA GLY A 171 -8.27 15.48 2.85
C GLY A 171 -6.99 15.36 2.04
N LEU A 172 -6.25 14.24 2.13
CA LEU A 172 -4.98 14.04 1.40
C LEU A 172 -5.14 14.08 -0.13
N HIS A 173 -6.35 13.88 -0.63
CA HIS A 173 -6.69 14.00 -2.05
C HIS A 173 -6.79 15.46 -2.54
N GLN A 174 -6.86 16.44 -1.64
CA GLN A 174 -7.13 17.82 -1.99
C GLN A 174 -5.83 18.61 -2.15
N LYS A 175 -5.71 19.35 -3.25
CA LYS A 175 -4.53 20.22 -3.48
C LYS A 175 -4.37 21.29 -2.39
N SER A 176 -5.47 21.78 -1.83
CA SER A 176 -5.49 22.76 -0.73
C SER A 176 -4.82 22.25 0.54
N TYR A 177 -4.88 20.94 0.82
CA TYR A 177 -4.24 20.31 1.98
C TYR A 177 -2.73 20.59 2.03
N TYR A 178 -2.09 20.65 0.86
CA TYR A 178 -0.65 20.82 0.71
C TYR A 178 -0.18 22.28 0.72
N SER A 179 -1.10 23.26 0.63
CA SER A 179 -0.74 24.66 0.41
C SER A 179 0.02 25.33 1.56
N HIS A 180 -0.09 24.79 2.77
CA HIS A 180 0.54 25.32 3.99
C HIS A 180 1.57 24.38 4.61
N LEU A 181 1.85 23.25 3.95
CA LEU A 181 2.81 22.27 4.44
C LEU A 181 4.22 22.59 3.92
N ASP A 182 5.23 22.31 4.73
CA ASP A 182 6.59 22.27 4.24
C ASP A 182 6.77 21.10 3.25
N ALA A 183 7.82 21.17 2.43
CA ALA A 183 8.05 20.20 1.36
C ALA A 183 8.18 18.76 1.86
N VAL A 184 8.76 18.53 3.04
CA VAL A 184 8.99 17.19 3.60
C VAL A 184 7.65 16.61 4.06
N THR A 185 6.87 17.38 4.81
CA THR A 185 5.54 16.93 5.28
C THR A 185 4.57 16.73 4.11
N ALA A 186 4.57 17.64 3.13
CA ALA A 186 3.76 17.52 1.92
C ALA A 186 4.11 16.24 1.16
N ASN A 187 5.40 15.95 1.01
CA ASN A 187 5.87 14.74 0.34
C ASN A 187 5.41 13.45 1.05
N ARG A 188 5.58 13.38 2.37
CA ARG A 188 5.13 12.24 3.18
C ARG A 188 3.63 11.98 3.02
N CYS A 189 2.82 13.05 3.11
CA CYS A 189 1.38 12.97 2.94
C CYS A 189 0.99 12.47 1.54
N MET A 190 1.63 13.02 0.51
CA MET A 190 1.38 12.64 -0.88
C MET A 190 1.79 11.19 -1.15
N ARG A 191 2.89 10.73 -0.57
CA ARG A 191 3.36 9.35 -0.66
C ARG A 191 2.38 8.36 -0.01
N ALA A 192 1.90 8.67 1.20
CA ALA A 192 0.88 7.86 1.86
C ALA A 192 -0.42 7.79 1.04
N PHE A 193 -0.88 8.92 0.50
CA PHE A 193 -2.07 8.96 -0.37
C PHE A 193 -1.90 8.08 -1.61
N TRP A 194 -0.83 8.27 -2.38
CA TRP A 194 -0.63 7.50 -3.61
C TRP A 194 -0.35 6.02 -3.37
N MET A 195 0.25 5.67 -2.22
CA MET A 195 0.41 4.28 -1.84
C MET A 195 -0.93 3.63 -1.55
N SER A 196 -1.79 4.33 -0.80
CA SER A 196 -3.16 3.88 -0.56
C SER A 196 -3.95 3.71 -1.85
N TYR A 197 -3.80 4.65 -2.80
CA TYR A 197 -4.40 4.54 -4.13
C TYR A 197 -3.92 3.31 -4.90
N VAL A 198 -2.60 3.07 -4.97
CA VAL A 198 -2.05 1.90 -5.67
C VAL A 198 -2.56 0.59 -5.06
N LEU A 199 -2.52 0.47 -3.74
CA LEU A 199 -2.99 -0.74 -3.05
C LEU A 199 -4.49 -0.97 -3.24
N ASP A 200 -5.31 0.08 -3.23
CA ASP A 200 -6.75 -0.01 -3.48
C ASP A 200 -7.06 -0.50 -4.90
N LYS A 201 -6.33 0.00 -5.91
CA LYS A 201 -6.46 -0.50 -7.30
C LYS A 201 -5.96 -1.93 -7.46
N ASP A 202 -4.96 -2.34 -6.68
CA ASP A 202 -4.46 -3.72 -6.69
C ASP A 202 -5.44 -4.70 -6.05
N VAL A 203 -6.04 -4.31 -4.92
CA VAL A 203 -7.13 -5.07 -4.29
C VAL A 203 -8.31 -5.18 -5.24
N GLU A 204 -8.73 -4.10 -5.89
CA GLU A 204 -9.81 -4.13 -6.87
C GLU A 204 -9.49 -5.08 -8.03
N THR A 205 -8.26 -5.05 -8.55
CA THR A 205 -7.84 -5.92 -9.67
C THR A 205 -7.83 -7.39 -9.27
N SER A 206 -7.36 -7.70 -8.07
CA SER A 206 -7.17 -9.08 -7.60
C SER A 206 -8.43 -9.72 -7.02
N THR A 207 -9.32 -8.92 -6.42
CA THR A 207 -10.52 -9.42 -5.72
C THR A 207 -11.83 -9.09 -6.41
N GLY A 208 -11.84 -8.10 -7.32
CA GLY A 208 -13.06 -7.55 -7.92
C GLY A 208 -13.88 -6.66 -6.99
N ILE A 209 -13.42 -6.39 -5.75
CA ILE A 209 -14.07 -5.45 -4.84
C ILE A 209 -13.89 -4.03 -5.40
N PRO A 210 -14.97 -3.23 -5.58
CA PRO A 210 -14.86 -1.88 -6.12
C PRO A 210 -13.93 -0.98 -5.30
N SER A 211 -13.12 -0.20 -6.02
CA SER A 211 -12.21 0.80 -5.45
C SER A 211 -12.95 1.85 -4.59
N ILE A 212 -12.31 2.30 -3.51
CA ILE A 212 -12.80 3.43 -2.69
C ILE A 212 -12.58 4.78 -3.39
N TYR A 213 -11.52 4.87 -4.19
CA TYR A 213 -11.17 6.09 -4.90
C TYR A 213 -11.96 6.24 -6.20
N ASP A 214 -12.61 7.39 -6.34
CA ASP A 214 -13.12 7.86 -7.62
C ASP A 214 -11.96 8.33 -8.52
N ASP A 215 -12.15 8.28 -9.83
CA ASP A 215 -11.13 8.67 -10.80
C ASP A 215 -10.87 10.19 -10.80
N SER A 216 -11.81 10.99 -10.27
CA SER A 216 -11.66 12.44 -10.08
C SER A 216 -10.55 12.84 -9.09
N VAL A 217 -10.10 11.89 -8.25
CA VAL A 217 -9.08 12.07 -7.21
C VAL A 217 -7.66 12.13 -7.82
N THR A 218 -7.51 11.84 -9.11
CA THR A 218 -6.23 11.87 -9.86
C THR A 218 -5.69 13.27 -10.19
N GLY A 219 -6.37 14.34 -9.76
CA GLY A 219 -5.96 15.73 -10.02
C GLY A 219 -4.67 16.20 -9.33
N LEU A 220 -4.06 15.37 -8.47
CA LEU A 220 -2.77 15.65 -7.85
C LEU A 220 -1.62 15.21 -8.78
N PRO A 221 -0.52 15.99 -8.90
CA PRO A 221 0.63 15.58 -9.68
C PRO A 221 1.40 14.48 -8.93
N TYR A 222 1.40 13.25 -9.47
CA TYR A 222 2.26 12.17 -8.95
C TYR A 222 3.72 12.29 -9.42
N THR A 223 4.00 13.15 -10.41
CA THR A 223 5.36 13.45 -10.89
C THR A 223 6.23 14.11 -9.82
N ASP A 224 5.60 14.77 -8.85
CA ASP A 224 6.25 15.59 -7.83
C ASP A 224 6.54 14.82 -6.53
N ILE A 225 6.31 13.49 -6.51
CA ILE A 225 6.57 12.64 -5.34
C ILE A 225 8.08 12.43 -5.17
N ILE A 226 8.75 13.30 -4.42
CA ILE A 226 10.14 13.14 -3.96
C ILE A 226 10.28 11.96 -2.97
N ALA A 227 11.50 11.42 -2.82
CA ALA A 227 11.82 10.23 -2.04
C ALA A 227 11.80 10.35 -0.52
N VAL A 228 11.89 9.17 0.13
CA VAL A 228 12.10 8.89 1.57
C VAL A 228 13.46 9.40 2.11
N SER A 229 14.18 10.23 1.37
CA SER A 229 15.45 10.79 1.86
C SER A 229 15.51 12.30 1.66
N PRO A 230 15.51 13.10 2.73
CA PRO A 230 15.82 14.53 2.64
C PRO A 230 17.30 14.80 2.30
N SER A 231 18.15 13.76 2.19
CA SER A 231 19.60 13.90 1.98
C SER A 231 20.08 13.74 0.53
N SER A 232 19.24 13.38 -0.44
CA SER A 232 19.64 13.29 -1.85
C SER A 232 18.86 14.31 -2.71
N PHE A 233 19.44 15.49 -2.85
CA PHE A 233 19.06 16.50 -3.87
C PHE A 233 19.36 16.04 -5.31
N ASP A 234 19.70 14.77 -5.52
CA ASP A 234 19.94 14.21 -6.83
C ASP A 234 18.75 13.35 -7.27
N THR A 235 17.76 14.00 -7.88
CA THR A 235 16.58 13.38 -8.49
C THR A 235 16.91 12.35 -9.57
N SER A 236 18.18 12.21 -9.98
CA SER A 236 18.60 11.24 -11.01
C SER A 236 18.99 9.86 -10.46
N THR A 237 19.08 9.68 -9.13
CA THR A 237 19.65 8.43 -8.55
C THR A 237 18.84 7.80 -7.40
N ASP A 238 17.60 8.23 -7.10
CA ASP A 238 16.75 7.51 -6.13
C ASP A 238 15.81 6.50 -6.81
N LEU A 239 16.27 5.26 -6.89
CA LEU A 239 15.56 4.16 -7.53
C LEU A 239 14.21 3.81 -6.87
N PRO A 240 14.06 3.76 -5.53
CA PRO A 240 12.77 3.55 -4.88
C PRO A 240 11.68 4.54 -5.31
N SER A 241 11.99 5.84 -5.35
CA SER A 241 11.01 6.85 -5.78
C SER A 241 10.67 6.75 -7.25
N LEU A 242 11.68 6.46 -8.07
CA LEU A 242 11.44 6.26 -9.49
C LEU A 242 10.47 5.09 -9.73
N LEU A 243 10.68 3.98 -9.04
CA LEU A 243 9.79 2.81 -9.09
C LEU A 243 8.39 3.17 -8.62
N PHE A 244 8.28 3.87 -7.49
CA PHE A 244 6.99 4.27 -6.94
C PHE A 244 6.23 5.23 -7.86
N ARG A 245 6.87 6.29 -8.38
CA ARG A 245 6.24 7.20 -9.36
C ARG A 245 5.78 6.46 -10.61
N SER A 246 6.62 5.56 -11.13
CA SER A 246 6.29 4.73 -12.28
C SER A 246 5.07 3.86 -11.99
N ARG A 247 5.03 3.23 -10.81
CA ARG A 247 3.93 2.39 -10.34
C ARG A 247 2.63 3.16 -10.17
N VAL A 248 2.68 4.37 -9.63
CA VAL A 248 1.53 5.28 -9.49
C VAL A 248 1.00 5.68 -10.86
N GLY A 249 1.88 6.12 -11.77
CA GLY A 249 1.48 6.48 -13.14
C GLY A 249 0.80 5.31 -13.86
N LEU A 250 1.31 4.09 -13.69
CA LEU A 250 0.70 2.89 -14.26
C LEU A 250 -0.66 2.57 -13.61
N ALA A 251 -0.79 2.71 -12.29
CA ALA A 251 -2.07 2.50 -11.58
C ALA A 251 -3.16 3.47 -12.06
N VAL A 252 -2.79 4.72 -12.35
CA VAL A 252 -3.71 5.71 -12.95
C VAL A 252 -4.18 5.27 -14.33
N ILE A 253 -3.28 4.77 -15.19
CA ILE A 253 -3.67 4.25 -16.52
C ILE A 253 -4.57 3.02 -16.37
N ILE A 254 -4.26 2.09 -15.46
CA ILE A 254 -5.06 0.89 -15.22
C ILE A 254 -6.46 1.23 -14.72
N SER A 255 -6.61 2.20 -13.81
CA SER A 255 -7.91 2.67 -13.36
C SER A 255 -8.76 3.16 -14.54
N ASP A 256 -8.15 3.95 -15.43
CA ASP A 256 -8.83 4.47 -16.62
C ASP A 256 -9.20 3.36 -17.62
N ILE A 257 -8.34 2.37 -17.82
CA ILE A 257 -8.64 1.17 -18.62
C ILE A 257 -9.90 0.48 -18.08
N LYS A 258 -9.95 0.24 -16.77
CA LYS A 258 -11.12 -0.40 -16.15
C LYS A 258 -12.37 0.46 -16.30
N MET A 259 -12.30 1.74 -15.94
CA MET A 259 -13.46 2.63 -16.02
C MET A 259 -14.01 2.67 -17.44
N ARG A 260 -13.17 2.91 -18.45
CA ARG A 260 -13.65 3.10 -19.83
C ARG A 260 -14.06 1.80 -20.48
N LEU A 261 -13.27 0.74 -20.36
CA LEU A 261 -13.57 -0.50 -21.06
C LEU A 261 -14.58 -1.37 -20.30
N VAL A 262 -14.54 -1.43 -18.96
CA VAL A 262 -15.49 -2.25 -18.18
C VAL A 262 -16.82 -1.51 -17.97
N ASN A 263 -16.80 -0.22 -17.63
CA ASN A 263 -18.05 0.53 -17.42
C ASN A 263 -18.64 1.04 -18.75
N GLY A 264 -17.83 1.30 -19.79
CA GLY A 264 -18.32 1.65 -21.13
C GLY A 264 -19.13 0.54 -21.79
N LEU A 265 -18.75 -0.73 -21.56
CA LEU A 265 -19.56 -1.91 -21.92
C LEU A 265 -20.96 -1.89 -21.30
N SER A 266 -21.09 -1.37 -20.08
CA SER A 266 -22.39 -1.22 -19.41
C SER A 266 -23.25 -0.10 -20.02
N ARG A 267 -22.67 0.75 -20.87
CA ARG A 267 -23.33 1.89 -21.53
C ARG A 267 -23.80 1.61 -22.96
N ASN A 268 -23.74 0.35 -23.45
CA ASN A 268 -24.07 -0.03 -24.83
C ASN A 268 -23.28 0.76 -25.89
N GLU A 269 -21.98 1.01 -25.65
CA GLU A 269 -21.11 1.65 -26.63
C GLU A 269 -20.94 0.80 -27.90
N SER A 270 -20.81 1.46 -29.06
CA SER A 270 -20.62 0.78 -30.34
C SER A 270 -19.18 0.26 -30.51
N TYR A 271 -18.98 -0.83 -31.25
CA TYR A 271 -17.66 -1.42 -31.49
C TYR A 271 -16.58 -0.39 -31.95
N PRO A 272 -16.87 0.55 -32.88
CA PRO A 272 -15.88 1.56 -33.27
C PRO A 272 -15.47 2.52 -32.14
N GLN A 273 -16.39 2.83 -31.21
CA GLN A 273 -16.08 3.69 -30.06
C GLN A 273 -15.15 2.97 -29.09
N VAL A 274 -15.46 1.70 -28.76
CA VAL A 274 -14.61 0.90 -27.87
C VAL A 274 -13.22 0.69 -28.49
N LEU A 275 -13.14 0.48 -29.81
CA LEU A 275 -11.86 0.37 -30.50
C LEU A 275 -11.05 1.68 -30.42
N GLY A 276 -11.72 2.83 -30.52
CA GLY A 276 -11.09 4.14 -30.32
C GLY A 276 -10.47 4.28 -28.91
N GLU A 277 -11.21 3.87 -27.88
CA GLU A 277 -10.71 3.87 -26.49
C GLU A 277 -9.53 2.90 -26.32
N VAL A 278 -9.60 1.70 -26.89
CA VAL A 278 -8.50 0.72 -26.86
C VAL A 278 -7.22 1.28 -27.48
N VAL A 279 -7.32 1.94 -28.63
CA VAL A 279 -6.16 2.54 -29.31
C VAL A 279 -5.52 3.65 -28.46
N GLU A 280 -6.34 4.51 -27.85
CA GLU A 280 -5.83 5.57 -26.98
C GLU A 280 -5.19 5.03 -25.70
N LEU A 281 -5.78 4.02 -25.08
CA LEU A 281 -5.24 3.38 -23.87
C LEU A 281 -3.95 2.61 -24.15
N ASP A 282 -3.87 1.87 -25.26
CA ASP A 282 -2.63 1.24 -25.74
C ASP A 282 -1.52 2.28 -25.98
N ARG A 283 -1.86 3.40 -26.64
CA ARG A 283 -0.91 4.51 -26.84
C ARG A 283 -0.39 5.04 -25.52
N ARG A 284 -1.25 5.22 -24.50
CA ARG A 284 -0.83 5.69 -23.18
C ARG A 284 0.08 4.71 -22.45
N LEU A 285 -0.21 3.41 -22.53
CA LEU A 285 0.68 2.38 -22.00
C LEU A 285 2.06 2.43 -22.67
N LYS A 286 2.11 2.56 -24.00
CA LYS A 286 3.37 2.68 -24.75
C LYS A 286 4.17 3.92 -24.37
N VAL A 287 3.52 5.09 -24.34
CA VAL A 287 4.16 6.35 -23.90
C VAL A 287 4.69 6.24 -22.47
N TRP A 288 3.93 5.61 -21.57
CA TRP A 288 4.38 5.35 -20.21
C TRP A 288 5.63 4.46 -20.17
N LYS A 289 5.65 3.36 -20.95
CA LYS A 289 6.82 2.46 -21.04
C LYS A 289 8.04 3.18 -21.60
N GLU A 290 7.88 3.95 -22.67
CA GLU A 290 8.94 4.72 -23.33
C GLU A 290 9.50 5.83 -22.44
N GLY A 291 8.68 6.38 -21.53
CA GLY A 291 9.08 7.37 -20.55
C GLY A 291 9.89 6.82 -19.38
N LEU A 292 10.05 5.48 -19.25
CA LEU A 292 10.84 4.88 -18.19
C LEU A 292 12.35 5.13 -18.41
N PRO A 293 13.10 5.53 -17.36
CA PRO A 293 14.55 5.67 -17.45
C PRO A 293 15.24 4.34 -17.77
N SER A 294 16.42 4.40 -18.40
CA SER A 294 17.19 3.22 -18.80
C SER A 294 17.52 2.26 -17.66
N SER A 295 17.57 2.73 -16.40
CA SER A 295 17.77 1.91 -15.21
C SER A 295 16.63 0.93 -14.94
N ILE A 296 15.40 1.24 -15.39
CA ILE A 296 14.18 0.42 -15.19
C ILE A 296 13.38 0.22 -16.48
N HIS A 297 13.98 0.48 -17.64
CA HIS A 297 13.31 0.29 -18.92
C HIS A 297 13.41 -1.19 -19.35
N PRO A 298 12.29 -1.90 -19.63
CA PRO A 298 12.29 -3.35 -19.87
C PRO A 298 13.34 -3.85 -20.85
N ASP A 299 13.61 -3.08 -21.91
CA ASP A 299 14.53 -3.45 -22.99
C ASP A 299 16.00 -3.08 -22.72
N HIS A 300 16.30 -2.35 -21.64
CA HIS A 300 17.64 -1.79 -21.38
C HIS A 300 18.20 -2.10 -19.97
N VAL A 301 17.41 -2.73 -19.08
CA VAL A 301 17.86 -2.98 -17.70
C VAL A 301 19.10 -3.85 -17.66
N ASN A 302 20.15 -3.34 -17.01
CA ASN A 302 21.31 -4.12 -16.63
C ASN A 302 21.12 -4.74 -15.25
N TRP A 303 20.58 -5.95 -15.20
CA TRP A 303 20.28 -6.69 -13.97
C TRP A 303 21.48 -6.93 -13.04
N SER A 304 22.72 -6.83 -13.55
CA SER A 304 23.92 -6.95 -12.71
C SER A 304 24.17 -5.71 -11.82
N LYS A 305 23.64 -4.55 -12.22
CA LYS A 305 23.78 -3.28 -11.49
C LYS A 305 22.61 -2.97 -10.56
N ILE A 306 21.52 -3.73 -10.66
CA ILE A 306 20.30 -3.51 -9.87
C ILE A 306 20.43 -4.21 -8.51
N PRO A 307 20.21 -3.51 -7.38
CA PRO A 307 20.15 -4.12 -6.05
C PRO A 307 19.15 -5.27 -6.01
N LEU A 308 19.46 -6.35 -5.29
CA LEU A 308 18.58 -7.53 -5.23
C LEU A 308 17.16 -7.17 -4.76
N ALA A 309 17.04 -6.29 -3.76
CA ALA A 309 15.76 -5.80 -3.25
C ALA A 309 14.93 -5.04 -4.30
N ALA A 310 15.57 -4.34 -5.25
CA ALA A 310 14.90 -3.57 -6.29
C ALA A 310 14.43 -4.44 -7.49
N LYS A 311 15.05 -5.60 -7.71
CA LYS A 311 14.73 -6.48 -8.85
C LYS A 311 13.28 -6.93 -8.82
N GLU A 312 12.81 -7.29 -7.64
CA GLU A 312 11.43 -7.74 -7.39
C GLU A 312 10.42 -6.64 -7.77
N SER A 313 10.64 -5.42 -7.29
CA SER A 313 9.80 -4.26 -7.59
C SER A 313 9.77 -3.92 -9.08
N ILE A 314 10.90 -4.02 -9.78
CA ILE A 314 10.98 -3.85 -11.26
C ILE A 314 10.18 -4.94 -11.98
N LEU A 315 10.32 -6.21 -11.56
CA LEU A 315 9.59 -7.32 -12.17
C LEU A 315 8.08 -7.20 -11.96
N ILE A 316 7.64 -6.80 -10.75
CA ILE A 316 6.23 -6.51 -10.46
C ILE A 316 5.73 -5.39 -11.37
N LEU A 317 6.49 -4.30 -11.52
CA LEU A 317 6.13 -3.19 -12.40
C LEU A 317 5.90 -3.65 -13.84
N TYR A 318 6.78 -4.50 -14.36
CA TYR A 318 6.65 -5.06 -15.71
C TYR A 318 5.47 -6.02 -15.84
N PHE A 319 5.26 -6.87 -14.84
CA PHE A 319 4.14 -7.81 -14.83
C PHE A 319 2.82 -7.06 -14.89
N VAL A 320 2.65 -6.04 -14.05
CA VAL A 320 1.46 -5.17 -14.02
C VAL A 320 1.26 -4.46 -15.35
N TYR A 321 2.35 -3.98 -15.98
CA TYR A 321 2.28 -3.34 -17.31
C TYR A 321 1.78 -4.31 -18.39
N TYR A 322 2.39 -5.49 -18.50
CA TYR A 322 2.00 -6.47 -19.53
C TYR A 322 0.60 -7.03 -19.28
N GLN A 323 0.20 -7.19 -18.02
CA GLN A 323 -1.16 -7.57 -17.68
C GLN A 323 -2.18 -6.50 -18.11
N ALA A 324 -1.87 -5.21 -17.88
CA ALA A 324 -2.72 -4.11 -18.36
C ALA A 324 -2.85 -4.09 -19.88
N LEU A 325 -1.75 -4.34 -20.60
CA LEU A 325 -1.73 -4.43 -22.05
C LEU A 325 -2.59 -5.61 -22.56
N ILE A 326 -2.41 -6.80 -21.97
CA ILE A 326 -3.21 -7.98 -22.29
C ILE A 326 -4.70 -7.72 -22.05
N SER A 327 -5.06 -7.14 -20.90
CA SER A 327 -6.44 -6.81 -20.56
C SER A 327 -7.06 -5.84 -21.57
N THR A 328 -6.34 -4.76 -21.92
CA THR A 328 -6.79 -3.77 -22.93
C THR A 328 -7.15 -4.43 -24.26
N HIS A 329 -6.30 -5.34 -24.74
CA HIS A 329 -6.53 -6.06 -26.00
C HIS A 329 -7.54 -7.21 -25.89
N ASN A 330 -7.73 -7.81 -24.70
CA ASN A 330 -8.76 -8.81 -24.47
C ASN A 330 -10.17 -8.22 -24.66
N PHE A 331 -10.39 -6.98 -24.20
CA PHE A 331 -11.67 -6.29 -24.39
C PHE A 331 -11.98 -6.10 -25.87
N ALA A 332 -11.01 -5.65 -26.68
CA ALA A 332 -11.18 -5.47 -28.12
C ALA A 332 -11.57 -6.79 -28.82
N ALA A 333 -10.88 -7.88 -28.50
CA ALA A 333 -11.14 -9.20 -29.09
C ALA A 333 -12.52 -9.77 -28.70
N SER A 334 -13.02 -9.46 -27.50
CA SER A 334 -14.32 -9.97 -27.01
C SER A 334 -15.54 -9.34 -27.69
N LEU A 335 -15.39 -8.15 -28.27
CA LEU A 335 -16.47 -7.36 -28.85
C LEU A 335 -16.59 -7.47 -30.38
N GLU A 336 -15.70 -8.24 -31.02
CA GLU A 336 -15.70 -8.34 -32.48
C GLU A 336 -17.02 -8.92 -33.02
N PRO A 337 -17.73 -8.18 -33.90
CA PRO A 337 -18.69 -8.80 -34.80
C PRO A 337 -17.92 -9.66 -35.80
N ASN A 338 -18.41 -10.86 -36.10
CA ASN A 338 -17.86 -11.80 -37.10
C ASN A 338 -17.38 -11.06 -38.38
N GLY A 339 -16.09 -10.73 -38.49
CA GLY A 339 -15.55 -10.06 -39.68
C GLY A 339 -14.29 -9.20 -39.52
N ALA A 340 -13.85 -8.78 -38.32
CA ALA A 340 -12.69 -7.88 -38.15
C ALA A 340 -11.34 -8.62 -38.00
N ILE A 341 -11.04 -9.55 -38.91
CA ILE A 341 -9.93 -10.53 -38.80
C ILE A 341 -8.54 -9.89 -38.53
N SER A 342 -8.23 -8.72 -39.11
CA SER A 342 -6.90 -8.11 -38.98
C SER A 342 -6.60 -7.53 -37.59
N GLN A 343 -7.58 -6.95 -36.92
CA GLN A 343 -7.40 -6.33 -35.60
C GLN A 343 -7.35 -7.39 -34.49
N ALA A 344 -8.15 -8.44 -34.62
CA ALA A 344 -8.05 -9.64 -33.77
C ALA A 344 -6.67 -10.29 -33.85
N ILE A 345 -6.11 -10.42 -35.05
CA ILE A 345 -4.76 -10.99 -35.24
C ILE A 345 -3.72 -10.09 -34.55
N SER A 346 -3.75 -8.78 -34.79
CA SER A 346 -2.83 -7.84 -34.15
C SER A 346 -2.94 -7.84 -32.61
N SER A 347 -4.15 -7.90 -32.07
CA SER A 347 -4.38 -7.97 -30.62
C SER A 347 -3.87 -9.28 -30.02
N LYS A 348 -4.08 -10.42 -30.70
CA LYS A 348 -3.55 -11.72 -30.29
C LYS A 348 -2.02 -11.77 -30.33
N ASP A 349 -1.40 -11.17 -31.35
CA ASP A 349 0.06 -11.09 -31.46
C ASP A 349 0.67 -10.25 -30.32
N ILE A 350 0.04 -9.12 -29.98
CA ILE A 350 0.46 -8.28 -28.84
C ILE A 350 0.35 -9.06 -27.53
N GLN A 351 -0.74 -9.81 -27.33
CA GLN A 351 -0.94 -10.64 -26.14
C GLN A 351 0.10 -11.76 -26.04
N ALA A 352 0.37 -12.46 -27.14
CA ALA A 352 1.37 -13.52 -27.19
C ALA A 352 2.78 -12.97 -26.91
N SER A 353 3.10 -11.78 -27.44
CA SER A 353 4.35 -11.09 -27.15
C SER A 353 4.44 -10.70 -25.67
N ALA A 354 3.40 -10.09 -25.10
CA ALA A 354 3.34 -9.72 -23.68
C ALA A 354 3.51 -10.94 -22.75
N ALA A 355 2.79 -12.04 -23.03
CA ALA A 355 2.91 -13.30 -22.29
C ALA A 355 4.34 -13.86 -22.39
N SER A 356 4.96 -13.80 -23.57
CA SER A 356 6.35 -14.23 -23.77
C SER A 356 7.34 -13.39 -22.95
N GLN A 357 7.10 -12.08 -22.82
CA GLN A 357 7.93 -11.22 -21.97
C GLN A 357 7.76 -11.55 -20.49
N ILE A 358 6.54 -11.80 -20.02
CA ILE A 358 6.29 -12.27 -18.65
C ILE A 358 7.08 -13.55 -18.36
N ILE A 359 7.00 -14.55 -19.25
CA ILE A 359 7.73 -15.82 -19.08
C ILE A 359 9.25 -15.60 -19.03
N LYS A 360 9.80 -14.75 -19.90
CA LYS A 360 11.22 -14.39 -19.86
C LYS A 360 11.59 -13.73 -18.54
N MET A 361 10.74 -12.86 -18.02
CA MET A 361 10.96 -12.15 -16.76
C MET A 361 10.98 -13.07 -15.55
N LEU A 362 10.19 -14.15 -15.54
CA LEU A 362 10.21 -15.14 -14.46
C LEU A 362 11.59 -15.77 -14.25
N HIS A 363 12.45 -15.80 -15.27
CA HIS A 363 13.82 -16.33 -15.14
C HIS A 363 14.75 -15.43 -14.31
N TYR A 364 14.37 -14.17 -14.10
CA TYR A 364 15.11 -13.21 -13.28
C TYR A 364 14.58 -13.13 -11.84
N LEU A 365 13.51 -13.85 -11.51
CA LEU A 365 13.05 -13.95 -10.13
C LEU A 365 14.12 -14.66 -9.30
N PRO A 366 14.55 -14.10 -8.17
CA PRO A 366 15.42 -14.83 -7.26
C PRO A 366 14.72 -16.12 -6.81
N PRO A 367 15.46 -17.22 -6.60
CA PRO A 367 14.89 -18.45 -6.06
C PRO A 367 14.16 -18.13 -4.74
N GLN A 368 12.90 -18.54 -4.64
CA GLN A 368 12.04 -18.16 -3.52
C GLN A 368 12.67 -18.57 -2.19
N GLN A 369 12.95 -17.57 -1.34
CA GLN A 369 13.19 -17.81 0.07
C GLN A 369 11.84 -17.65 0.81
N PRO A 370 11.39 -18.67 1.55
CA PRO A 370 10.12 -18.60 2.25
C PRO A 370 10.13 -17.48 3.30
N GLY A 371 9.24 -16.49 3.15
CA GLY A 371 9.07 -15.38 4.10
C GLY A 371 9.15 -13.96 3.51
N ARG A 372 9.46 -13.80 2.21
CA ARG A 372 9.43 -12.46 1.58
C ARG A 372 8.01 -11.92 1.51
N LEU A 373 7.88 -10.65 1.88
CA LEU A 373 6.68 -9.83 1.69
C LEU A 373 6.50 -9.59 0.19
N TRP A 374 5.41 -10.12 -0.35
CA TRP A 374 5.01 -9.95 -1.74
C TRP A 374 4.43 -8.56 -1.99
#